data_AF-A0A2V8DW55-F1
#
_entry.id   AF-A0A2V8DW55-F1
#
_cell.length_a   1.000
_cell.length_b   1.000
_cell.length_c   1.000
_cell.angle_alpha   90.00
_cell.angle_beta   90.00
_cell.angle_gamma   90.00
#
_symmetry.space_group_name_H-M   'P 1'
#
loop_
_entity.id
_entity.type
_entity.pdbx_description
1 polymer ?
#
loop_
_entity_poly.entity_id
_entity_poly.type
_entity_poly.pdbx_seq_one_letter_code
_entity_poly.pdbx_strand_id
1 'polypeptide(L)'
;DNRSWNCGTEGPTSDPQIESLRNRQVKNFLTVTLLSLGMPMILMGDEVRRTQGGNNNAYCHDDEANWFDWTLVQKHADVHRFVTLLLERRLLRDQTAERRRVSLTEMLHQAKTAWHGVKHLQPDWSPQSHALAFGAEMRREGLELHIMLNAYWEPLDFELPPVGGGDRWRRWIDTTLESPNDIVPWKTSAVVADGRRYHVGPRSVVVLWRQLG
;
A
#
# COMPACT_ATOMS: atom_id res chain seq x y z
N ASP A 1 7.12 23.54 2.92
CA ASP A 1 7.87 22.29 2.71
C ASP A 1 6.86 21.19 2.40
N ASN A 2 6.95 20.58 1.22
CA ASN A 2 5.98 19.60 0.73
C ASN A 2 6.37 18.14 1.05
N ARG A 3 7.59 17.89 1.56
CA ARG A 3 8.13 16.52 1.75
C ARG A 3 7.98 15.62 0.50
N SER A 4 8.12 16.21 -0.69
CA SER A 4 7.92 15.56 -1.98
C SER A 4 9.24 15.19 -2.66
N TRP A 5 9.23 14.17 -3.52
CA TRP A 5 10.36 13.81 -4.37
C TRP A 5 9.89 13.49 -5.80
N ASN A 6 10.55 14.10 -6.79
CA ASN A 6 10.19 14.00 -8.21
C ASN A 6 10.60 12.67 -8.88
N CYS A 7 11.27 11.79 -8.13
CA CYS A 7 11.77 10.48 -8.56
C CYS A 7 12.89 10.51 -9.60
N GLY A 8 13.52 11.68 -9.84
CA GLY A 8 14.71 11.82 -10.69
C GLY A 8 14.68 13.06 -11.59
N THR A 9 13.51 13.42 -12.12
CA THR A 9 13.33 14.55 -13.03
C THR A 9 12.15 15.39 -12.58
N GLU A 10 12.26 16.72 -12.65
CA GLU A 10 11.17 17.63 -12.30
C GLU A 10 10.12 17.69 -13.44
N GLY A 11 8.84 17.61 -13.09
CA GLY A 11 7.75 17.70 -14.06
C GLY A 11 7.56 16.46 -14.97
N PRO A 12 6.85 16.61 -16.11
CA PRO A 12 6.63 15.53 -17.07
C PRO A 12 7.94 14.99 -17.65
N THR A 13 8.01 13.68 -17.85
CA THR A 13 9.15 13.01 -18.50
C THR A 13 8.67 11.84 -19.35
N SER A 14 9.44 11.51 -20.39
CA SER A 14 9.24 10.30 -21.21
C SER A 14 10.13 9.14 -20.75
N ASP A 15 10.91 9.30 -19.68
CA ASP A 15 11.74 8.23 -19.12
C ASP A 15 10.85 7.14 -18.49
N PRO A 16 10.82 5.92 -19.05
CA PRO A 16 9.96 4.86 -18.54
C PRO A 16 10.36 4.39 -17.12
N GLN A 17 11.63 4.53 -16.72
CA GLN A 17 12.08 4.13 -15.39
C GLN A 17 11.54 5.09 -14.32
N ILE A 18 11.56 6.39 -14.60
CA ILE A 18 11.00 7.40 -13.71
C ILE A 18 9.47 7.27 -13.62
N GLU A 19 8.78 7.07 -14.74
CA GLU A 19 7.33 6.91 -14.74
C GLU A 19 6.89 5.62 -14.02
N SER A 20 7.62 4.52 -14.19
CA SER A 20 7.37 3.27 -13.45
C SER A 20 7.57 3.48 -11.93
N LEU A 21 8.64 4.17 -11.54
CA LEU A 21 8.89 4.48 -10.13
C LEU A 21 7.82 5.41 -9.54
N ARG A 22 7.40 6.45 -10.25
CA ARG A 22 6.31 7.34 -9.82
C ARG A 22 5.01 6.57 -9.64
N ASN A 23 4.69 5.70 -10.59
CA ASN A 23 3.48 4.87 -10.53
C ASN A 23 3.51 3.92 -9.31
N ARG A 24 4.68 3.33 -9.03
CA ARG A 24 4.91 2.53 -7.82
C ARG A 24 4.73 3.35 -6.55
N GLN A 25 5.30 4.54 -6.48
CA GLN A 25 5.17 5.42 -5.31
C GLN A 25 3.70 5.83 -5.07
N VAL A 26 2.94 6.14 -6.12
CA VAL A 26 1.49 6.39 -6.03
C VAL A 26 0.77 5.20 -5.41
N LYS A 27 1.02 3.98 -5.92
CA LYS A 27 0.43 2.74 -5.38
C LYS A 27 0.86 2.45 -3.94
N ASN A 28 2.11 2.77 -3.57
CA ASN A 28 2.59 2.65 -2.19
C ASN A 28 1.79 3.56 -1.24
N PHE A 29 1.64 4.84 -1.57
CA PHE A 29 0.89 5.80 -0.75
C PHE A 29 -0.59 5.45 -0.65
N LEU A 30 -1.21 5.01 -1.75
CA LEU A 30 -2.58 4.51 -1.76
C LEU A 30 -2.74 3.28 -0.86
N THR A 31 -1.80 2.34 -0.93
CA THR A 31 -1.81 1.12 -0.10
C THR A 31 -1.72 1.47 1.38
N VAL A 32 -0.75 2.30 1.77
CA VAL A 32 -0.58 2.71 3.19
C VAL A 32 -1.82 3.46 3.68
N THR A 33 -2.35 4.41 2.89
CA THR A 33 -3.55 5.17 3.25
C THR A 33 -4.78 4.27 3.41
N LEU A 34 -5.03 3.38 2.45
CA LEU A 34 -6.24 2.55 2.40
C LEU A 34 -6.16 1.28 3.23
N LEU A 35 -5.00 0.87 3.73
CA LEU A 35 -4.89 -0.26 4.67
C LEU A 35 -4.68 0.18 6.12
N SER A 36 -4.32 1.44 6.38
CA SER A 36 -4.18 1.96 7.73
C SER A 36 -5.52 1.94 8.51
N LEU A 37 -5.41 1.73 9.82
CA LEU A 37 -6.52 1.87 10.76
C LEU A 37 -7.05 3.31 10.76
N GLY A 38 -8.34 3.48 11.07
CA GLY A 38 -9.04 4.77 11.02
C GLY A 38 -9.92 4.95 9.79
N MET A 39 -10.14 6.20 9.37
CA MET A 39 -11.00 6.60 8.24
C MET A 39 -10.16 7.30 7.16
N PRO A 40 -9.90 6.67 6.01
CA PRO A 40 -9.07 7.23 4.97
C PRO A 40 -9.87 8.28 4.21
N MET A 41 -9.16 9.27 3.68
CA MET A 41 -9.67 10.26 2.75
C MET A 41 -8.78 10.24 1.52
N ILE A 42 -9.37 10.21 0.34
CA ILE A 42 -8.65 10.30 -0.94
C ILE A 42 -9.00 11.66 -1.55
N LEU A 43 -8.00 12.34 -2.11
CA LEU A 43 -8.22 13.58 -2.84
C LEU A 43 -8.75 13.27 -4.25
N MET A 44 -9.67 14.10 -4.74
CA MET A 44 -10.27 13.93 -6.07
C MET A 44 -9.19 13.81 -7.17
N GLY A 45 -9.18 12.67 -7.87
CA GLY A 45 -8.30 12.41 -9.00
C GLY A 45 -7.00 11.70 -8.65
N ASP A 46 -6.69 11.48 -7.37
CA ASP A 46 -5.53 10.66 -6.97
C ASP A 46 -5.65 9.23 -7.51
N GLU A 47 -6.88 8.72 -7.64
CA GLU A 47 -7.20 7.40 -8.20
C GLU A 47 -6.84 7.25 -9.68
N VAL A 48 -6.54 8.36 -10.36
CA VAL A 48 -6.15 8.40 -11.78
C VAL A 48 -4.93 9.30 -12.02
N ARG A 49 -4.11 9.57 -11.01
CA ARG A 49 -2.89 10.41 -11.11
C ARG A 49 -3.17 11.82 -11.67
N ARG A 50 -4.25 12.46 -11.24
CA ARG A 50 -4.54 13.87 -11.57
C ARG A 50 -3.35 14.76 -11.19
N THR A 51 -3.08 15.79 -11.99
CA THR A 51 -1.97 16.71 -11.78
C THR A 51 -2.44 18.15 -11.83
N GLN A 52 -1.82 19.00 -11.00
CA GLN A 52 -1.95 20.46 -11.02
C GLN A 52 -0.69 21.14 -11.58
N GLY A 53 0.11 20.40 -12.36
CA GLY A 53 1.35 20.93 -12.95
C GLY A 53 2.41 21.35 -11.92
N GLY A 54 2.37 20.80 -10.71
CA GLY A 54 3.25 21.19 -9.60
C GLY A 54 2.73 22.34 -8.74
N ASN A 55 1.56 22.93 -9.07
CA ASN A 55 0.92 23.92 -8.21
C ASN A 55 0.30 23.26 -6.98
N ASN A 56 0.85 23.54 -5.78
CA ASN A 56 0.36 23.01 -4.51
C ASN A 56 -0.70 23.90 -3.82
N ASN A 57 -1.13 24.99 -4.47
CA ASN A 57 -2.07 25.95 -3.91
C ASN A 57 -2.97 26.58 -5.00
N ALA A 58 -3.67 25.76 -5.77
CA ALA A 58 -4.50 26.22 -6.89
C ALA A 58 -5.86 26.81 -6.49
N TYR A 59 -5.95 27.52 -5.36
CA TYR A 59 -7.24 27.96 -4.79
C TYR A 59 -8.04 28.94 -5.67
N CYS A 60 -7.38 29.71 -6.54
CA CYS A 60 -8.00 30.74 -7.38
C CYS A 60 -8.20 30.31 -8.84
N HIS A 61 -7.99 29.02 -9.15
CA HIS A 61 -8.08 28.50 -10.51
C HIS A 61 -9.46 27.86 -10.74
N ASP A 62 -10.18 28.37 -11.74
CA ASP A 62 -11.37 27.71 -12.29
C ASP A 62 -11.09 27.34 -13.76
N ASP A 63 -10.17 26.38 -13.92
CA ASP A 63 -9.63 25.93 -15.20
C ASP A 63 -9.27 24.43 -15.15
N GLU A 64 -8.74 23.91 -16.25
CA GLU A 64 -8.36 22.49 -16.40
C GLU A 64 -7.30 22.02 -15.38
N ALA A 65 -6.57 22.93 -14.73
CA ALA A 65 -5.67 22.54 -13.65
C ALA A 65 -6.43 22.04 -12.41
N ASN A 66 -7.68 22.49 -12.19
CA ASN A 66 -8.52 22.09 -11.06
C ASN A 66 -9.66 21.15 -11.42
N TRP A 67 -10.11 21.17 -12.66
CA TRP A 67 -11.16 20.28 -13.11
C TRP A 67 -10.71 18.81 -13.14
N PHE A 68 -11.69 17.91 -13.15
CA PHE A 68 -11.43 16.48 -13.30
C PHE A 68 -11.38 16.12 -14.79
N ASP A 69 -10.23 15.65 -15.24
CA ASP A 69 -10.06 15.13 -16.60
C ASP A 69 -10.45 13.65 -16.64
N TRP A 70 -11.62 13.36 -17.23
CA TRP A 70 -12.15 12.00 -17.37
C TRP A 70 -11.31 11.08 -18.26
N THR A 71 -10.48 11.63 -19.15
CA THR A 71 -9.60 10.83 -20.00
C THR A 71 -8.51 10.11 -19.20
N LEU A 72 -8.22 10.60 -17.98
CA LEU A 72 -7.28 9.98 -17.07
C LEU A 72 -7.73 8.60 -16.59
N VAL A 73 -9.04 8.31 -16.58
CA VAL A 73 -9.56 6.99 -16.21
C VAL A 73 -9.06 5.91 -17.17
N GLN A 74 -9.03 6.20 -18.48
CA GLN A 74 -8.48 5.28 -19.48
C GLN A 74 -6.95 5.32 -19.47
N LYS A 75 -6.34 6.50 -19.36
CA LYS A 75 -4.88 6.67 -19.38
C LYS A 75 -4.16 5.99 -18.21
N HIS A 76 -4.77 6.04 -17.02
CA HIS A 76 -4.24 5.49 -15.77
C HIS A 76 -5.15 4.38 -15.23
N ALA A 77 -5.70 3.58 -16.14
CA ALA A 77 -6.59 2.47 -15.81
C ALA A 77 -5.96 1.46 -14.84
N ASP A 78 -4.64 1.34 -14.82
CA ASP A 78 -3.91 0.49 -13.89
C ASP A 78 -4.00 0.99 -12.44
N VAL A 79 -3.86 2.30 -12.20
CA VAL A 79 -4.02 2.92 -10.87
C VAL A 79 -5.48 2.89 -10.45
N HIS A 80 -6.40 3.21 -11.35
CA HIS A 80 -7.83 3.17 -11.08
C HIS A 80 -8.29 1.76 -10.65
N ARG A 81 -7.84 0.72 -11.38
CA ARG A 81 -8.08 -0.69 -11.00
C ARG A 81 -7.47 -1.01 -9.65
N PHE A 82 -6.24 -0.54 -9.40
CA PHE A 82 -5.54 -0.79 -8.14
C PHE A 82 -6.31 -0.21 -6.93
N VAL A 83 -6.75 1.04 -7.03
CA VAL A 83 -7.57 1.70 -5.99
C VAL A 83 -8.91 1.01 -5.81
N THR A 84 -9.57 0.61 -6.90
CA THR A 84 -10.85 -0.12 -6.85
C THR A 84 -10.72 -1.40 -6.01
N LEU A 85 -9.69 -2.22 -6.28
CA LEU A 85 -9.47 -3.47 -5.54
C LEU A 85 -9.06 -3.24 -4.06
N LEU A 86 -8.32 -2.15 -3.78
CA LEU A 86 -8.05 -1.75 -2.39
C LEU A 86 -9.34 -1.36 -1.66
N LEU A 87 -10.20 -0.57 -2.30
CA LEU A 87 -11.47 -0.14 -1.73
C LEU A 87 -12.42 -1.30 -1.50
N GLU A 88 -12.52 -2.25 -2.45
CA GLU A 88 -13.30 -3.47 -2.27
C GLU A 88 -12.90 -4.21 -0.99
N ARG A 89 -11.60 -4.38 -0.75
CA ARG A 89 -11.12 -5.01 0.50
C ARG A 89 -11.41 -4.16 1.73
N ARG A 90 -11.23 -2.83 1.63
CA ARG A 90 -11.51 -1.90 2.74
C ARG A 90 -12.98 -1.94 3.15
N LEU A 91 -13.90 -2.07 2.21
CA LEU A 91 -15.34 -2.16 2.46
C LEU A 91 -15.75 -3.47 3.14
N LEU A 92 -14.96 -4.55 2.97
CA LEU A 92 -15.16 -5.81 3.68
C LEU A 92 -14.70 -5.78 5.14
N ARG A 93 -13.97 -4.73 5.56
CA ARG A 93 -13.50 -4.61 6.95
C ARG A 93 -14.69 -4.54 7.91
N ASP A 94 -14.54 -5.16 9.07
CA ASP A 94 -15.51 -4.96 10.15
C ASP A 94 -15.57 -3.49 10.58
N GLN A 95 -16.74 -2.86 10.36
CA GLN A 95 -17.01 -1.46 10.70
C GLN A 95 -17.58 -1.27 12.12
N THR A 96 -17.60 -2.32 12.93
CA THR A 96 -18.22 -2.29 14.27
C THR A 96 -17.50 -1.31 15.20
N ALA A 97 -16.18 -1.16 15.08
CA ALA A 97 -15.42 -0.22 15.90
C ALA A 97 -15.86 1.23 15.64
N GLU A 98 -16.01 1.61 14.37
CA GLU A 98 -16.45 2.92 13.92
C GLU A 98 -17.90 3.17 14.33
N ARG A 99 -18.79 2.18 14.14
CA ARG A 99 -20.19 2.25 14.58
C ARG A 99 -20.34 2.43 16.08
N ARG A 100 -19.43 1.86 16.87
CA ARG A 100 -19.40 1.98 18.34
C ARG A 100 -18.62 3.20 18.83
N ARG A 101 -18.10 4.05 17.95
CA ARG A 101 -17.26 5.22 18.28
C ARG A 101 -16.04 4.84 19.13
N VAL A 102 -15.49 3.66 18.89
CA VAL A 102 -14.23 3.22 19.50
C VAL A 102 -13.14 4.18 19.03
N SER A 103 -12.33 4.69 19.97
CA SER A 103 -11.24 5.60 19.62
C SER A 103 -10.14 4.86 18.84
N LEU A 104 -9.37 5.58 18.01
CA LEU A 104 -8.23 4.98 17.30
C LEU A 104 -7.23 4.33 18.29
N THR A 105 -7.01 4.97 19.45
CA THR A 105 -6.15 4.42 20.51
C THR A 105 -6.64 3.05 20.99
N GLU A 106 -7.95 2.93 21.22
CA GLU A 106 -8.54 1.66 21.64
C GLU A 106 -8.51 0.61 20.51
N MET A 107 -8.72 1.02 19.26
CA MET A 107 -8.53 0.12 18.10
C MET A 107 -7.10 -0.40 18.01
N LEU A 108 -6.10 0.45 18.25
CA LEU A 108 -4.69 0.05 18.27
C LEU A 108 -4.37 -0.91 19.42
N HIS A 109 -4.96 -0.72 20.59
CA HIS A 109 -4.81 -1.65 21.72
C HIS A 109 -5.48 -3.02 21.45
N GLN A 110 -6.61 -3.04 20.74
CA GLN A 110 -7.32 -4.27 20.40
C GLN A 110 -6.71 -5.01 19.22
N ALA A 111 -6.07 -4.29 18.29
CA ALA A 111 -5.34 -4.88 17.19
C ALA A 111 -4.14 -5.65 17.75
N LYS A 112 -4.13 -6.98 17.58
CA LYS A 112 -2.92 -7.76 17.87
C LYS A 112 -1.95 -7.53 16.72
N THR A 113 -1.01 -6.62 16.94
CA THR A 113 -0.02 -6.20 15.96
C THR A 113 1.38 -6.62 16.35
N ALA A 114 2.21 -6.91 15.37
CA ALA A 114 3.63 -7.13 15.56
C ALA A 114 4.43 -6.25 14.59
N TRP A 115 5.46 -5.58 15.11
CA TRP A 115 6.40 -4.81 14.31
C TRP A 115 7.63 -5.66 14.02
N HIS A 116 8.09 -5.62 12.78
CA HIS A 116 9.25 -6.34 12.29
C HIS A 116 10.11 -5.40 11.44
N GLY A 117 11.37 -5.77 11.23
CA GLY A 117 12.22 -5.14 10.22
C GLY A 117 12.34 -6.07 9.02
N VAL A 118 13.49 -6.03 8.37
CA VAL A 118 13.89 -7.07 7.41
C VAL A 118 13.96 -8.44 8.09
N LYS A 119 14.34 -8.48 9.38
CA LYS A 119 14.32 -9.68 10.22
C LYS A 119 13.05 -9.75 11.07
N HIS A 120 12.59 -10.98 11.32
CA HIS A 120 11.37 -11.21 12.09
C HIS A 120 11.50 -10.68 13.52
N LEU A 121 10.53 -9.84 13.93
CA LEU A 121 10.44 -9.22 15.28
C LEU A 121 11.63 -8.33 15.65
N GLN A 122 12.36 -7.84 14.64
CA GLN A 122 13.50 -6.94 14.82
C GLN A 122 13.28 -5.65 14.02
N PRO A 123 12.33 -4.79 14.43
CA PRO A 123 12.12 -3.50 13.78
C PRO A 123 13.33 -2.57 13.98
N ASP A 124 13.65 -1.80 12.94
CA ASP A 124 14.65 -0.73 13.01
C ASP A 124 13.96 0.63 13.20
N TRP A 125 14.07 1.18 14.40
CA TRP A 125 13.54 2.48 14.78
C TRP A 125 14.56 3.62 14.65
N SER A 126 15.74 3.34 14.10
CA SER A 126 16.74 4.37 13.88
C SER A 126 16.23 5.40 12.85
N PRO A 127 16.65 6.66 12.96
CA PRO A 127 16.29 7.70 11.98
C PRO A 127 16.74 7.39 10.54
N GLN A 128 17.65 6.43 10.36
CA GLN A 128 18.19 6.02 9.06
C GLN A 128 17.45 4.82 8.46
N SER A 129 16.45 4.29 9.15
CA SER A 129 15.67 3.14 8.71
C SER A 129 14.91 3.44 7.42
N HIS A 130 14.97 2.49 6.48
CA HIS A 130 14.22 2.53 5.23
C HIS A 130 13.36 1.28 5.03
N ALA A 131 13.22 0.44 6.06
CA ALA A 131 12.54 -0.85 5.96
C ALA A 131 11.72 -1.10 7.22
N LEU A 132 10.44 -1.43 7.04
CA LEU A 132 9.54 -1.74 8.14
C LEU A 132 8.55 -2.80 7.69
N ALA A 133 8.22 -3.74 8.58
CA ALA A 133 7.16 -4.69 8.36
C ALA A 133 6.21 -4.74 9.56
N PHE A 134 4.95 -5.03 9.28
CA PHE A 134 3.85 -4.96 10.22
C PHE A 134 2.90 -6.14 10.01
N GLY A 135 2.72 -6.95 11.05
CA GLY A 135 1.71 -8.00 11.11
C GLY A 135 0.45 -7.53 11.84
N ALA A 136 -0.73 -7.90 11.33
CA ALA A 136 -2.00 -7.64 11.99
C ALA A 136 -2.96 -8.84 11.90
N GLU A 137 -3.39 -9.35 13.05
CA GLU A 137 -4.44 -10.36 13.15
C GLU A 137 -5.83 -9.69 13.18
N MET A 138 -6.66 -10.00 12.18
CA MET A 138 -8.05 -9.58 12.09
C MET A 138 -8.96 -10.73 12.52
N ARG A 139 -9.07 -10.96 13.84
CA ARG A 139 -9.77 -12.13 14.41
C ARG A 139 -11.21 -12.30 13.95
N ARG A 140 -11.95 -11.19 13.82
CA ARG A 140 -13.35 -11.23 13.35
C ARG A 140 -13.49 -11.62 11.88
N GLU A 141 -12.44 -11.38 11.09
CA GLU A 141 -12.38 -11.72 9.68
C GLU A 141 -11.65 -13.05 9.44
N GLY A 142 -11.11 -13.68 10.50
CA GLY A 142 -10.39 -14.95 10.41
C GLY A 142 -9.15 -14.88 9.52
N LEU A 143 -8.44 -13.75 9.49
CA LEU A 143 -7.27 -13.57 8.64
C LEU A 143 -6.16 -12.79 9.33
N GLU A 144 -4.94 -12.99 8.85
CA GLU A 144 -3.75 -12.24 9.25
C GLU A 144 -3.16 -11.56 8.02
N LEU A 145 -2.80 -10.29 8.16
CA LEU A 145 -2.06 -9.53 7.15
C LEU A 145 -0.60 -9.36 7.58
N HIS A 146 0.31 -9.40 6.61
CA HIS A 146 1.70 -9.02 6.79
C HIS A 146 2.08 -8.00 5.71
N ILE A 147 2.32 -6.77 6.13
CA ILE A 147 2.63 -5.62 5.26
C ILE A 147 4.12 -5.35 5.38
N MET A 148 4.84 -5.31 4.26
CA MET A 148 6.26 -4.99 4.19
C MET A 148 6.44 -3.71 3.37
N LEU A 149 7.16 -2.75 3.94
CA LEU A 149 7.46 -1.45 3.36
C LEU A 149 8.97 -1.36 3.14
N ASN A 150 9.39 -1.29 1.88
CA ASN A 150 10.77 -1.04 1.51
C ASN A 150 10.89 0.36 0.89
N ALA A 151 11.31 1.35 1.68
CA ALA A 151 11.67 2.69 1.20
C ALA A 151 13.13 2.78 0.72
N TYR A 152 13.91 1.70 0.84
CA TYR A 152 15.30 1.63 0.40
C TYR A 152 15.38 1.61 -1.14
N TRP A 153 16.55 1.96 -1.69
CA TRP A 153 16.77 2.04 -3.15
C TRP A 153 17.18 0.71 -3.79
N GLU A 154 17.43 -0.31 -2.96
CA GLU A 154 17.71 -1.68 -3.40
C GLU A 154 16.63 -2.63 -2.89
N PRO A 155 16.47 -3.80 -3.52
CA PRO A 155 15.62 -4.84 -2.99
C PRO A 155 16.13 -5.36 -1.64
N LEU A 156 15.21 -5.84 -0.80
CA LEU A 156 15.49 -6.42 0.52
C LEU A 156 14.73 -7.74 0.68
N ASP A 157 15.37 -8.73 1.31
CA ASP A 157 14.76 -10.03 1.63
C ASP A 157 14.18 -10.03 3.04
N PHE A 158 12.86 -9.88 3.15
CA PHE A 158 12.17 -9.86 4.44
C PHE A 158 11.91 -11.29 4.95
N GLU A 159 12.17 -11.53 6.22
CA GLU A 159 11.77 -12.75 6.91
C GLU A 159 10.28 -12.73 7.26
N LEU A 160 9.57 -13.76 6.83
CA LEU A 160 8.13 -13.91 7.08
C LEU A 160 7.90 -14.56 8.45
N PRO A 161 6.83 -14.18 9.17
CA PRO A 161 6.42 -14.88 10.38
C PRO A 161 6.22 -16.37 10.09
N PRO A 162 6.75 -17.26 10.94
CA PRO A 162 6.61 -18.70 10.75
C PRO A 162 5.13 -19.10 10.83
N VAL A 163 4.72 -19.95 9.90
CA VAL A 163 3.34 -20.42 9.81
C VAL A 163 3.30 -21.90 10.20
N GLY A 164 2.46 -22.26 11.16
CA GLY A 164 2.20 -23.65 11.57
C GLY A 164 1.05 -24.29 10.78
N GLY A 165 0.90 -25.61 10.87
CA GLY A 165 -0.35 -26.29 10.48
C GLY A 165 -0.66 -26.38 8.97
N GLY A 166 0.31 -26.16 8.08
CA GLY A 166 0.11 -26.28 6.63
C GLY A 166 -0.46 -25.02 5.96
N ASP A 167 -0.79 -23.99 6.74
CA ASP A 167 -1.14 -22.67 6.24
C ASP A 167 0.04 -22.02 5.51
N ARG A 168 -0.27 -21.17 4.53
CA ARG A 168 0.74 -20.48 3.73
C ARG A 168 0.35 -19.03 3.48
N TRP A 169 1.37 -18.18 3.49
CA TRP A 169 1.24 -16.80 3.03
C TRP A 169 0.82 -16.76 1.56
N ARG A 170 -0.05 -15.82 1.23
CA ARG A 170 -0.47 -15.54 -0.14
C ARG A 170 -0.22 -14.08 -0.47
N ARG A 171 0.29 -13.81 -1.67
CA ARG A 171 0.63 -12.45 -2.10
C ARG A 171 -0.60 -11.74 -2.64
N TRP A 172 -1.08 -10.74 -1.91
CA TRP A 172 -2.18 -9.90 -2.35
C TRP A 172 -1.69 -8.70 -3.17
N ILE A 173 -0.70 -7.97 -2.64
CA ILE A 173 -0.15 -6.76 -3.26
C ILE A 173 1.36 -6.91 -3.38
N ASP A 174 1.90 -6.49 -4.51
CA ASP A 174 3.34 -6.26 -4.71
C ASP A 174 3.51 -5.15 -5.76
N THR A 175 3.80 -3.94 -5.30
CA THR A 175 3.85 -2.75 -6.18
C THR A 175 5.03 -2.74 -7.14
N THR A 176 5.92 -3.73 -7.08
CA THR A 176 7.01 -3.90 -8.05
C THR A 176 6.55 -4.57 -9.34
N LEU A 177 5.44 -5.32 -9.30
CA LEU A 177 4.92 -6.05 -10.44
C LEU A 177 4.11 -5.13 -11.36
N GLU A 178 3.95 -5.54 -12.62
CA GLU A 178 3.09 -4.84 -13.56
C GLU A 178 1.62 -5.22 -13.35
N SER A 179 0.71 -4.28 -13.61
CA SER A 179 -0.73 -4.56 -13.63
C SER A 179 -1.05 -5.63 -14.69
N PRO A 180 -1.88 -6.65 -14.38
CA PRO A 180 -2.76 -6.74 -13.20
C PRO A 180 -2.17 -7.49 -11.99
N ASN A 181 -0.87 -7.81 -11.98
CA ASN A 181 -0.25 -8.67 -10.96
C ASN A 181 0.17 -7.94 -9.68
N ASP A 182 0.28 -6.62 -9.74
CA ASP A 182 0.57 -5.69 -8.64
C ASP A 182 -0.46 -5.72 -7.51
N ILE A 183 -1.73 -5.98 -7.84
CA ILE A 183 -2.79 -6.33 -6.90
C ILE A 183 -3.75 -7.30 -7.57
N VAL A 184 -4.00 -8.42 -6.91
CA VAL A 184 -4.90 -9.47 -7.38
C VAL A 184 -6.14 -9.55 -6.50
N PRO A 185 -7.26 -10.12 -6.96
CA PRO A 185 -8.36 -10.45 -6.07
C PRO A 185 -7.84 -11.35 -4.93
N TRP A 186 -7.99 -10.91 -3.69
CA TRP A 186 -7.30 -11.54 -2.55
C TRP A 186 -7.62 -13.04 -2.40
N LYS A 187 -8.86 -13.47 -2.67
CA LYS A 187 -9.26 -14.89 -2.62
C LYS A 187 -8.56 -15.78 -3.65
N THR A 188 -8.08 -15.22 -4.76
CA THR A 188 -7.37 -15.95 -5.82
C THR A 188 -5.86 -15.71 -5.78
N SER A 189 -5.36 -15.02 -4.75
CA SER A 189 -3.93 -14.74 -4.59
C SER A 189 -3.07 -16.00 -4.56
N ALA A 190 -1.94 -15.90 -5.27
CA ALA A 190 -0.96 -16.97 -5.36
C ALA A 190 -0.28 -17.20 -4.00
N VAL A 191 -0.02 -18.46 -3.71
CA VAL A 191 0.76 -18.88 -2.55
C VAL A 191 2.20 -18.42 -2.73
N VAL A 192 2.79 -17.86 -1.68
CA VAL A 192 4.22 -17.54 -1.65
C VAL A 192 4.99 -18.86 -1.54
N ALA A 193 5.87 -19.11 -2.52
CA ALA A 193 6.61 -20.38 -2.61
C ALA A 193 7.57 -20.57 -1.43
N ASP A 194 8.34 -19.52 -1.12
CA ASP A 194 9.18 -19.46 0.07
C ASP A 194 8.35 -18.97 1.26
N GLY A 195 7.90 -19.89 2.10
CA GLY A 195 7.13 -19.57 3.30
C GLY A 195 7.94 -18.91 4.43
N ARG A 196 9.24 -18.67 4.23
CA ARG A 196 10.15 -18.09 5.23
C ARG A 196 10.64 -16.71 4.86
N ARG A 197 10.73 -16.39 3.56
CA ARG A 197 11.21 -15.09 3.08
C ARG A 197 10.42 -14.59 1.89
N TYR A 198 10.39 -13.26 1.73
CA TYR A 198 9.87 -12.61 0.54
C TYR A 198 10.83 -11.54 0.04
N HIS A 199 11.11 -11.56 -1.27
CA HIS A 199 11.96 -10.58 -1.93
C HIS A 199 11.15 -9.31 -2.25
N VAL A 200 11.41 -8.23 -1.52
CA VAL A 200 10.68 -6.97 -1.67
C VAL A 200 11.53 -6.00 -2.47
N GLY A 201 11.09 -5.64 -3.68
CA GLY A 201 11.86 -4.76 -4.56
C GLY A 201 12.04 -3.34 -4.01
N PRO A 202 12.90 -2.52 -4.63
CA PRO A 202 13.20 -1.19 -4.13
C PRO A 202 11.97 -0.29 -4.15
N ARG A 203 11.84 0.59 -3.16
CA ARG A 203 10.77 1.61 -3.09
C ARG A 203 9.38 1.01 -3.30
N SER A 204 9.07 -0.06 -2.59
CA SER A 204 7.86 -0.85 -2.83
C SER A 204 7.13 -1.24 -1.55
N VAL A 205 5.89 -1.68 -1.73
CA VAL A 205 5.03 -2.22 -0.69
C VAL A 205 4.55 -3.59 -1.14
N VAL A 206 4.66 -4.56 -0.24
CA VAL A 206 4.14 -5.91 -0.42
C VAL A 206 3.16 -6.20 0.71
N VAL A 207 1.99 -6.75 0.37
CA VAL A 207 1.00 -7.19 1.34
C VAL A 207 0.73 -8.67 1.12
N LEU A 208 1.03 -9.45 2.14
CA LEU A 208 0.68 -10.85 2.23
C LEU A 208 -0.50 -11.03 3.16
N TRP A 209 -1.26 -12.09 2.95
CA TRP A 209 -2.29 -12.52 3.88
C TRP A 209 -2.30 -14.03 4.04
N ARG A 210 -2.87 -14.48 5.15
CA ARG A 210 -3.23 -15.89 5.37
C ARG A 210 -4.53 -15.98 6.13
N GLN A 211 -5.16 -17.15 6.06
CA GLN A 211 -6.30 -17.46 6.89
C GLN A 211 -5.82 -17.83 8.30
N LEU A 212 -6.55 -17.41 9.32
CA LEU A 212 -6.37 -17.88 10.69
C LEU A 212 -7.18 -19.16 10.86
N GLY A 213 -6.52 -20.23 11.30
CA GLY A 213 -7.16 -21.49 11.69
C GLY A 213 -7.90 -21.42 13.02
#